data_AF-A0A354ZHH7-F1
#
_entry.id   AF-A0A354ZHH7-F1
#
_cell.length_a   1.000
_cell.length_b   1.000
_cell.length_c   1.000
_cell.angle_alpha   90.00
_cell.angle_beta   90.00
_cell.angle_gamma   90.00
#
_symmetry.space_group_name_H-M   'P 1'
#
loop_
_entity.id
_entity.type
_entity.pdbx_description
1 polymer ?
#
loop_
_entity_poly.entity_id
_entity_poly.type
_entity_poly.pdbx_seq_one_letter_code
_entity_poly.pdbx_strand_id
1 'polypeptide(L)'
;MEECTYDDIGRKSLAAFSNLLDILSGTKTASISHDPAALEMRLGDQLASLATSLEVVRRDLAAFASRTDRVLLDLLKRMEAQEDLTSAMGSATNSPAVAARPVGLGTGRTGVARTGTTRGKYERVPKEQTRQKVLEAARELAATGRKVTLAECARLAGVAYYKAVYACKDSDELAGLMVSAE
;
A
#
# COMPACT_ATOMS: atom_id res chain seq x y z
N MET A 1 -30.40 -39.80 65.92
CA MET A 1 -29.57 -40.51 64.93
C MET A 1 -29.28 -39.57 63.76
N GLU A 2 -28.55 -38.47 64.01
CA GLU A 2 -28.27 -37.43 62.98
C GLU A 2 -26.77 -37.10 62.83
N GLU A 3 -25.88 -37.71 63.63
CA GLU A 3 -24.43 -37.49 63.52
C GLU A 3 -23.81 -38.22 62.31
N CYS A 4 -24.47 -39.22 61.74
CA CYS A 4 -23.91 -40.07 60.69
C CYS A 4 -23.91 -39.41 59.29
N THR A 5 -24.81 -38.48 59.03
CA THR A 5 -24.96 -37.84 57.71
C THR A 5 -23.86 -36.82 57.42
N TYR A 6 -23.42 -36.06 58.43
CA TYR A 6 -22.34 -35.07 58.25
C TYR A 6 -20.99 -35.73 58.01
N ASP A 7 -20.69 -36.84 58.70
CA ASP A 7 -19.45 -37.60 58.50
C ASP A 7 -19.38 -38.27 57.13
N ASP A 8 -20.53 -38.75 56.62
CA ASP A 8 -20.61 -39.34 55.29
C ASP A 8 -20.48 -38.30 54.18
N ILE A 9 -21.05 -37.11 54.37
CA ILE A 9 -20.87 -35.98 53.45
C ILE A 9 -19.41 -35.52 53.48
N GLY A 10 -18.81 -35.40 54.67
CA GLY A 10 -17.40 -35.02 54.83
C GLY A 10 -16.45 -35.98 54.10
N ARG A 11 -16.65 -37.30 54.27
CA ARG A 11 -15.84 -38.32 53.59
C ARG A 11 -16.01 -38.31 52.07
N LYS A 12 -17.24 -38.17 51.57
CA LYS A 12 -17.50 -38.05 50.11
C LYS A 12 -16.90 -36.78 49.52
N SER A 13 -16.99 -35.67 50.25
CA SER A 13 -16.41 -34.38 49.84
C SER A 13 -14.89 -34.49 49.75
N LEU A 14 -14.25 -35.06 50.77
CA LEU A 14 -12.80 -35.21 50.81
C LEU A 14 -12.30 -36.15 49.70
N ALA A 15 -13.01 -37.24 49.41
CA ALA A 15 -12.69 -38.11 48.28
C ALA A 15 -12.82 -37.39 46.92
N ALA A 16 -13.87 -36.58 46.74
CA ALA A 16 -14.05 -35.78 45.52
C ALA A 16 -12.93 -34.74 45.36
N PHE A 17 -12.53 -34.07 46.44
CA PHE A 17 -11.41 -33.12 46.43
C PHE A 17 -10.07 -33.80 46.14
N SER A 18 -9.80 -34.98 46.73
CA SER A 18 -8.58 -35.75 46.44
C SER A 18 -8.51 -36.17 44.98
N ASN A 19 -9.61 -36.67 44.41
CA ASN A 19 -9.67 -37.02 43.00
C ASN A 19 -9.45 -35.81 42.09
N LEU A 20 -10.00 -34.64 42.46
CA LEU A 20 -9.80 -33.41 41.71
C LEU A 20 -8.34 -32.96 41.77
N LEU A 21 -7.68 -33.06 42.93
CA LEU A 21 -6.27 -32.74 43.07
C LEU A 21 -5.36 -33.72 42.30
N ASP A 22 -5.68 -35.01 42.28
CA ASP A 22 -4.97 -36.00 41.46
C ASP A 22 -5.12 -35.70 39.96
N ILE A 23 -6.33 -35.34 39.51
CA ILE A 23 -6.57 -34.90 38.13
C ILE A 23 -5.78 -33.63 37.82
N LEU A 24 -5.74 -32.66 38.73
CA LEU A 24 -4.97 -31.43 38.55
C LEU A 24 -3.46 -31.68 38.57
N SER A 25 -2.98 -32.62 39.38
CA SER A 25 -1.58 -33.03 39.45
C SER A 25 -1.15 -33.78 38.17
N GLY A 26 -2.01 -34.67 37.66
CA GLY A 26 -1.81 -35.37 36.39
C GLY A 26 -1.90 -34.45 35.16
N THR A 27 -2.79 -33.45 35.17
CA THR A 27 -2.90 -32.48 34.07
C THR A 27 -1.78 -31.45 34.06
N LYS A 28 -1.24 -31.09 35.23
CA LYS A 28 -0.05 -30.24 35.34
C LYS A 28 1.22 -30.95 34.85
N THR A 29 1.33 -32.26 35.06
CA THR A 29 2.46 -33.05 34.54
C THR A 29 2.30 -33.40 33.06
N ALA A 30 1.08 -33.67 32.56
CA ALA A 30 0.82 -33.90 31.14
C ALA A 30 1.13 -32.66 30.27
N SER A 31 0.82 -31.45 30.75
CA SER A 31 1.12 -30.20 30.02
C SER A 31 2.59 -29.75 30.12
N ILE A 32 3.35 -30.24 31.10
CA ILE A 32 4.78 -29.97 31.27
C ILE A 32 5.67 -31.04 30.60
N SER A 33 5.10 -32.18 30.21
CA SER A 33 5.82 -33.30 29.56
C SER A 33 6.00 -33.16 28.04
N HIS A 34 5.86 -31.96 27.45
CA HIS A 34 6.37 -31.74 26.10
C HIS A 34 7.89 -31.72 26.16
N ASP A 35 8.52 -32.81 25.71
CA ASP A 35 9.96 -32.95 25.57
C ASP A 35 10.55 -31.70 24.87
N PRO A 36 11.35 -30.88 25.57
CA PRO A 36 11.85 -29.63 25.02
C PRO A 36 12.69 -29.86 23.75
N ALA A 37 13.37 -31.01 23.66
CA ALA A 37 14.13 -31.40 22.48
C ALA A 37 13.24 -31.63 21.24
N ALA A 38 12.04 -32.20 21.44
CA ALA A 38 11.08 -32.41 20.35
C ALA A 38 10.46 -31.10 19.86
N LEU A 39 10.26 -30.12 20.76
CA LEU A 39 9.81 -28.78 20.39
C LEU A 39 10.90 -28.01 19.63
N GLU A 40 12.15 -28.08 20.08
CA GLU A 40 13.28 -27.46 19.40
C GLU A 40 13.50 -28.04 18.00
N MET A 41 13.42 -29.37 17.85
CA MET A 41 13.47 -30.01 16.53
C MET A 41 12.34 -29.53 15.61
N ARG A 42 11.09 -29.50 16.12
CA ARG A 42 9.94 -29.05 15.33
C ARG A 42 10.06 -27.58 14.92
N LEU A 43 10.54 -26.72 15.81
CA LEU A 43 10.81 -25.31 15.50
C LEU A 43 11.93 -25.17 14.48
N GLY A 44 13.00 -25.98 14.60
CA GLY A 44 14.08 -26.04 13.63
C GLY A 44 13.59 -26.42 12.24
N ASP A 45 12.76 -27.47 12.14
CA ASP A 45 12.17 -27.93 10.88
C ASP A 45 11.23 -26.86 10.28
N GLN A 46 10.44 -26.18 11.11
CA GLN A 46 9.58 -25.08 10.68
C GLN A 46 10.38 -23.87 10.18
N LEU A 47 11.48 -23.52 10.85
CA LEU A 47 12.37 -22.44 10.44
C LEU A 47 13.10 -22.78 9.13
N ALA A 48 13.57 -24.02 8.97
CA ALA A 48 14.18 -24.50 7.74
C ALA A 48 13.17 -24.50 6.57
N SER A 49 11.93 -24.93 6.82
CA SER A 49 10.84 -24.86 5.85
C SER A 49 10.50 -23.41 5.48
N LEU A 50 10.49 -22.50 6.45
CA LEU A 50 10.25 -21.08 6.19
C LEU A 50 11.39 -20.45 5.38
N ALA A 51 12.64 -20.76 5.71
CA ALA A 51 13.81 -20.27 4.99
C ALA A 51 13.79 -20.70 3.52
N THR A 52 13.49 -21.98 3.26
CA THR A 52 13.38 -22.50 1.88
C THR A 52 12.24 -21.85 1.11
N SER A 53 11.09 -21.60 1.74
CA SER A 53 9.97 -20.86 1.15
C SER A 53 10.37 -19.42 0.78
N LEU A 54 11.07 -18.72 1.68
CA LEU A 54 11.57 -17.36 1.41
C LEU A 54 12.58 -17.33 0.27
N GLU A 55 13.43 -18.35 0.14
CA GLU A 55 14.34 -18.42 -1.01
C GLU A 55 13.60 -18.58 -2.34
N VAL A 56 12.53 -19.37 -2.40
CA VAL A 56 11.70 -19.52 -3.60
C VAL A 56 11.06 -18.19 -3.96
N VAL A 57 10.43 -17.51 -3.00
CA VAL A 57 9.82 -16.19 -3.20
C VAL A 57 10.84 -15.17 -3.68
N ARG A 58 12.06 -15.18 -3.11
CA ARG A 58 13.16 -14.32 -3.55
C ARG A 58 13.55 -14.58 -5.01
N ARG A 59 13.67 -15.85 -5.43
CA ARG A 59 13.99 -16.21 -6.82
C ARG A 59 12.88 -15.78 -7.77
N ASP A 60 11.62 -15.99 -7.40
CA ASP A 60 10.46 -15.59 -8.20
C ASP A 60 10.36 -14.07 -8.36
N LEU A 61 10.63 -13.32 -7.30
CA LEU A 61 10.67 -11.86 -7.34
C LEU A 61 11.79 -11.36 -8.25
N ALA A 62 12.98 -11.95 -8.20
CA ALA A 62 14.09 -11.60 -9.10
C ALA A 62 13.75 -11.90 -10.57
N ALA A 63 13.09 -13.02 -10.84
CA ALA A 63 12.62 -13.37 -12.17
C ALA A 63 11.48 -12.45 -12.66
N PHE A 64 10.59 -12.01 -11.76
CA PHE A 64 9.55 -11.05 -12.06
C PHE A 64 10.13 -9.66 -12.38
N ALA A 65 11.08 -9.17 -11.59
CA ALA A 65 11.79 -7.93 -11.86
C ALA A 65 12.47 -7.97 -13.23
N SER A 66 13.22 -9.03 -13.52
CA SER A 66 13.88 -9.22 -14.82
C SER A 66 12.91 -9.25 -16.00
N ARG A 67 11.74 -9.87 -15.83
CA ARG A 67 10.67 -9.87 -16.86
C ARG A 67 10.09 -8.48 -17.05
N THR A 68 9.86 -7.76 -15.95
CA THR A 68 9.32 -6.39 -16.00
C THR A 68 10.31 -5.45 -16.69
N ASP A 69 11.60 -5.54 -16.38
CA ASP A 69 12.64 -4.75 -17.04
C ASP A 69 12.68 -4.99 -18.55
N ARG A 70 12.58 -6.25 -18.99
CA ARG A 70 12.49 -6.57 -20.42
C ARG A 70 11.26 -5.95 -21.07
N VAL A 71 10.10 -6.03 -20.42
CA VAL A 71 8.85 -5.43 -20.93
C VAL A 71 8.96 -3.91 -21.00
N LEU A 72 9.56 -3.27 -19.99
CA LEU A 72 9.79 -1.82 -19.98
C LEU A 72 10.77 -1.40 -21.09
N LEU A 73 11.86 -2.12 -21.28
CA LEU A 73 12.81 -1.86 -22.36
C LEU A 73 12.19 -2.06 -23.74
N ASP A 74 11.36 -3.08 -23.92
CA ASP A 74 10.63 -3.30 -25.18
C ASP A 74 9.59 -2.20 -25.43
N LEU A 75 8.92 -1.71 -24.38
CA LEU A 75 8.01 -0.57 -24.48
C LEU A 75 8.76 0.69 -24.90
N LEU A 76 9.91 0.97 -24.29
CA LEU A 76 10.75 2.12 -24.62
C LEU A 76 11.21 2.05 -26.09
N LYS A 77 11.70 0.90 -26.55
CA LYS A 77 12.08 0.71 -27.97
C LYS A 77 10.91 0.94 -28.93
N ARG A 78 9.71 0.50 -28.58
CA ARG A 78 8.50 0.74 -29.40
C ARG A 78 8.12 2.23 -29.41
N MET A 79 8.28 2.92 -28.30
CA MET A 79 8.03 4.35 -28.21
C MET A 79 9.05 5.14 -29.03
N GLU A 80 10.34 4.81 -28.96
CA GLU A 80 11.39 5.42 -29.79
C GLU A 80 11.11 5.21 -31.29
N ALA A 81 10.79 3.98 -31.71
CA ALA A 81 10.43 3.71 -33.10
C ALA A 81 9.18 4.48 -33.57
N GLN A 82 8.21 4.70 -32.67
CA GLN A 82 7.02 5.51 -32.97
C GLN A 82 7.37 7.00 -33.03
N GLU A 83 8.25 7.50 -32.15
CA GLU A 83 8.73 8.88 -32.17
C GLU A 83 9.48 9.18 -33.46
N ASP A 84 10.34 8.28 -33.93
CA ASP A 84 11.03 8.37 -35.21
C ASP A 84 10.05 8.41 -36.40
N LEU A 85 9.00 7.58 -36.38
CA LEU A 85 7.93 7.60 -37.40
C LEU A 85 7.15 8.92 -37.38
N THR A 86 6.84 9.47 -36.20
CA THR A 86 6.15 10.75 -36.09
C THR A 86 7.03 11.94 -36.45
N SER A 87 8.34 11.87 -36.17
CA SER A 87 9.33 12.87 -36.54
C SER A 87 9.58 12.88 -38.05
N ALA A 88 9.59 11.71 -38.68
CA ALA A 88 9.62 11.58 -40.14
C ALA A 88 8.37 12.16 -40.82
N MET A 89 7.17 11.93 -40.26
CA MET A 89 5.92 12.53 -40.75
C MET A 89 5.84 14.05 -40.52
N GLY A 90 6.31 14.56 -39.37
CA GLY A 90 6.33 15.99 -39.06
C GLY A 90 7.38 16.79 -39.86
N SER A 91 8.42 16.13 -40.36
CA SER A 91 9.43 16.75 -41.24
C SER A 91 8.94 16.92 -42.69
N ALA A 92 7.97 16.10 -43.14
CA ALA A 92 7.40 16.18 -44.49
C ALA A 92 6.37 17.32 -44.67
N THR A 93 5.97 18.04 -43.61
CA THR A 93 4.90 19.06 -43.67
C THR A 93 5.37 20.52 -43.67
N ASN A 94 6.67 20.79 -43.80
CA ASN A 94 7.15 22.17 -43.92
C ASN A 94 7.26 22.64 -45.38
N SER A 95 6.12 23.01 -45.96
CA SER A 95 6.03 24.08 -46.96
C SER A 95 4.64 24.74 -46.93
N PRO A 96 4.55 26.08 -47.02
CA PRO A 96 3.37 26.83 -46.58
C PRO A 96 2.36 27.03 -47.71
N ALA A 97 1.08 26.84 -47.41
CA ALA A 97 -0.03 27.25 -48.28
C ALA A 97 -1.10 28.01 -47.49
N VAL A 98 -0.90 29.33 -47.43
CA VAL A 98 -1.86 30.40 -47.70
C VAL A 98 -3.38 30.07 -47.61
N ALA A 99 -4.02 30.78 -46.68
CA ALA A 99 -5.35 31.42 -46.72
C ALA A 99 -6.66 30.60 -46.82
N ALA A 100 -7.48 30.82 -45.78
CA ALA A 100 -8.88 31.27 -45.83
C ALA A 100 -9.95 30.43 -46.55
N ARG A 101 -10.89 29.85 -45.77
CA ARG A 101 -12.25 30.43 -45.58
C ARG A 101 -13.12 29.61 -44.60
N PRO A 102 -14.09 30.26 -43.92
CA PRO A 102 -15.04 29.63 -42.99
C PRO A 102 -16.39 29.29 -43.68
N VAL A 103 -17.31 28.75 -42.88
CA VAL A 103 -18.78 28.56 -43.07
C VAL A 103 -19.22 27.12 -43.34
N GLY A 104 -20.06 26.59 -42.44
CA GLY A 104 -20.79 25.33 -42.62
C GLY A 104 -21.54 24.87 -41.37
N LEU A 105 -22.72 25.46 -41.13
CA LEU A 105 -23.68 25.19 -40.06
C LEU A 105 -24.23 23.75 -40.13
N GLY A 106 -24.33 23.06 -38.99
CA GLY A 106 -24.96 21.72 -38.89
C GLY A 106 -25.21 21.29 -37.44
N THR A 107 -26.42 21.57 -36.98
CA THR A 107 -27.01 21.30 -35.66
C THR A 107 -27.28 19.81 -35.42
N GLY A 108 -26.97 19.27 -34.21
CA GLY A 108 -27.69 18.09 -33.69
C GLY A 108 -26.96 17.11 -32.77
N ARG A 109 -27.08 17.35 -31.45
CA ARG A 109 -27.11 16.37 -30.33
C ARG A 109 -25.85 15.61 -29.91
N THR A 110 -25.22 16.18 -28.87
CA THR A 110 -25.00 15.58 -27.54
C THR A 110 -24.54 14.11 -27.49
N GLY A 111 -23.24 13.92 -27.67
CA GLY A 111 -22.46 12.97 -26.87
C GLY A 111 -21.40 13.79 -26.15
N VAL A 112 -21.45 13.83 -24.81
CA VAL A 112 -20.44 14.50 -23.98
C VAL A 112 -19.11 13.82 -24.24
N ALA A 113 -18.35 14.37 -25.19
CA ALA A 113 -16.93 14.18 -25.26
C ALA A 113 -16.40 14.68 -23.91
N ARG A 114 -16.02 13.73 -23.03
CA ARG A 114 -15.09 14.06 -21.96
C ARG A 114 -13.86 14.53 -22.69
N THR A 115 -13.74 15.85 -22.78
CA THR A 115 -12.56 16.59 -23.16
C THR A 115 -11.40 15.88 -22.47
N GLY A 116 -10.64 15.13 -23.27
CA GLY A 116 -9.32 14.70 -22.87
C GLY A 116 -8.61 15.99 -22.52
N THR A 117 -8.45 16.24 -21.22
CA THR A 117 -7.57 17.30 -20.76
C THR A 117 -6.25 17.01 -21.44
N THR A 118 -5.90 17.91 -22.36
CA THR A 118 -4.62 17.96 -23.02
C THR A 118 -3.59 17.62 -21.97
N ARG A 119 -2.91 16.48 -22.15
CA ARG A 119 -1.89 15.98 -21.23
C ARG A 119 -0.81 17.06 -21.25
N GLY A 120 -0.94 17.99 -20.30
CA GLY A 120 -0.17 19.22 -20.25
C GLY A 120 1.30 18.84 -20.35
N LYS A 121 2.03 19.62 -21.14
CA LYS A 121 3.48 19.56 -21.25
C LYS A 121 4.06 19.24 -19.86
N TYR A 122 4.92 18.23 -19.80
CA TYR A 122 5.62 17.83 -18.58
C TYR A 122 6.52 18.99 -18.13
N GLU A 123 5.91 19.95 -17.43
CA GLU A 123 6.63 21.00 -16.76
C GLU A 123 7.26 20.37 -15.51
N ARG A 124 8.59 20.38 -15.46
CA ARG A 124 9.34 19.97 -14.28
C ARG A 124 9.06 21.01 -13.19
N VAL A 125 7.98 20.81 -12.46
CA VAL A 125 7.70 21.60 -11.25
C VAL A 125 8.81 21.28 -10.25
N PRO A 126 9.59 22.28 -9.80
CA PRO A 126 10.61 22.09 -8.78
C PRO A 126 10.03 21.48 -7.50
N LYS A 127 10.80 20.65 -6.81
CA LYS A 127 10.37 19.95 -5.59
C LYS A 127 9.85 20.91 -4.52
N GLU A 128 10.52 22.06 -4.37
CA GLU A 128 10.14 23.09 -3.40
C GLU A 128 8.80 23.75 -3.71
N GLN A 129 8.51 24.02 -4.99
CA GLN A 129 7.21 24.58 -5.38
C GLN A 129 6.06 23.59 -5.16
N THR A 130 6.33 22.31 -5.37
CA THR A 130 5.36 21.24 -5.09
C THR A 130 5.10 21.12 -3.59
N ARG A 131 6.16 21.19 -2.79
CA ARG A 131 6.09 21.15 -1.33
C ARG A 131 5.29 22.33 -0.76
N GLN A 132 5.53 23.55 -1.25
CA GLN A 132 4.83 24.74 -0.78
C GLN A 132 3.33 24.69 -1.09
N LYS A 133 2.95 24.25 -2.30
CA LYS A 133 1.54 24.07 -2.68
C LYS A 133 0.83 23.01 -1.82
N VAL A 134 1.52 21.93 -1.47
CA VAL A 134 0.97 20.88 -0.60
C VAL A 134 0.81 21.39 0.84
N LEU A 135 1.74 22.22 1.34
CA LEU A 135 1.63 22.84 2.67
C LEU A 135 0.48 23.86 2.76
N GLU A 136 0.29 24.69 1.72
CA GLU A 136 -0.85 25.61 1.64
C GLU A 136 -2.18 24.86 1.62
N ALA A 137 -2.29 23.80 0.79
CA ALA A 137 -3.47 22.94 0.76
C ALA A 137 -3.73 22.22 2.10
N ALA A 138 -2.67 21.82 2.82
CA ALA A 138 -2.78 21.20 4.13
C ALA A 138 -3.30 22.19 5.19
N ARG A 139 -2.86 23.46 5.14
CA ARG A 139 -3.37 24.54 6.00
C ARG A 139 -4.84 24.83 5.71
N GLU A 140 -5.25 24.86 4.45
CA GLU A 140 -6.65 25.02 4.07
C GLU A 140 -7.53 23.84 4.54
N LEU A 141 -7.02 22.61 4.49
CA LEU A 141 -7.70 21.42 5.03
C LEU A 141 -7.84 21.47 6.55
N ALA A 142 -6.80 21.92 7.24
CA ALA A 142 -6.84 22.11 8.69
C ALA A 142 -7.85 23.20 9.08
N ALA A 143 -7.87 24.33 8.36
CA ALA A 143 -8.81 25.43 8.59
C ALA A 143 -10.28 25.04 8.34
N THR A 144 -10.52 24.10 7.42
CA THR A 144 -11.85 23.56 7.14
C THR A 144 -12.27 22.40 8.06
N GLY A 145 -11.42 22.03 9.04
CA GLY A 145 -11.70 20.99 10.03
C GLY A 145 -11.76 19.57 9.46
N ARG A 146 -11.21 19.35 8.26
CA ARG A 146 -11.16 18.03 7.62
C ARG A 146 -9.87 17.30 8.00
N LYS A 147 -9.90 15.97 7.92
CA LYS A 147 -8.72 15.13 8.22
C LYS A 147 -7.61 15.46 7.22
N VAL A 148 -6.53 16.06 7.70
CA VAL A 148 -5.36 16.39 6.88
C VAL A 148 -4.64 15.10 6.51
N THR A 149 -4.96 14.55 5.34
CA THR A 149 -4.26 13.41 4.76
C THR A 149 -3.50 13.85 3.53
N LEU A 150 -2.33 13.26 3.28
CA LEU A 150 -1.47 13.62 2.16
C LEU A 150 -2.19 13.47 0.80
N ALA A 151 -3.08 12.48 0.68
CA ALA A 151 -3.90 12.27 -0.51
C ALA A 151 -4.91 13.40 -0.75
N GLU A 152 -5.50 13.96 0.32
CA GLU A 152 -6.41 15.10 0.21
C GLU A 152 -5.66 16.40 -0.10
N CYS A 153 -4.50 16.60 0.53
CA CYS A 153 -3.64 17.74 0.26
C CYS A 153 -3.17 17.73 -1.20
N ALA A 154 -2.77 16.56 -1.73
CA ALA A 154 -2.36 16.40 -3.12
C ALA A 154 -3.50 16.71 -4.11
N ARG A 155 -4.74 16.28 -3.80
CA ARG A 155 -5.92 16.59 -4.62
C ARG A 155 -6.23 18.08 -4.65
N LEU A 156 -6.20 18.76 -3.51
CA LEU A 156 -6.43 20.21 -3.45
C LEU A 156 -5.32 21.01 -4.12
N ALA A 157 -4.05 20.59 -3.94
CA ALA A 157 -2.90 21.22 -4.59
C ALA A 157 -2.83 20.98 -6.11
N GLY A 158 -3.69 20.11 -6.67
CA GLY A 158 -3.65 19.73 -8.08
C GLY A 158 -2.39 18.93 -8.46
N VAL A 159 -1.78 18.25 -7.49
CA VAL A 159 -0.52 17.50 -7.65
C VAL A 159 -0.82 16.00 -7.60
N ALA A 160 -0.16 15.23 -8.48
CA ALA A 160 -0.27 13.78 -8.42
C ALA A 160 0.29 13.21 -7.10
N TYR A 161 -0.40 12.25 -6.50
CA TYR A 161 -0.08 11.70 -5.17
C TYR A 161 1.40 11.32 -4.99
N TYR A 162 2.00 10.62 -5.97
CA TYR A 162 3.41 10.22 -5.90
C TYR A 162 4.38 11.41 -5.83
N LYS A 163 4.04 12.57 -6.39
CA LYS A 163 4.86 13.79 -6.29
C LYS A 163 4.74 14.44 -4.91
N ALA A 164 3.55 14.39 -4.31
CA ALA A 164 3.34 14.85 -2.93
C ALA A 164 4.09 13.95 -1.94
N VAL A 165 4.05 12.64 -2.12
CA VAL A 165 4.86 11.67 -1.36
C VAL A 165 6.35 11.95 -1.55
N TYR A 166 6.81 12.17 -2.78
CA TYR A 166 8.23 12.46 -3.02
C TYR A 166 8.70 13.81 -2.43
N ALA A 167 7.80 14.79 -2.29
CA ALA A 167 8.12 16.11 -1.75
C ALA A 167 8.01 16.20 -0.22
N CYS A 168 7.08 15.46 0.39
CA CYS A 168 6.77 15.53 1.81
C CYS A 168 7.10 14.25 2.60
N LYS A 169 7.62 13.21 1.91
CA LYS A 169 7.89 11.84 2.37
C LYS A 169 6.68 11.12 2.97
N ASP A 170 6.12 11.62 4.07
CA ASP A 170 4.99 11.03 4.80
C ASP A 170 4.05 12.09 5.41
N SER A 171 2.83 11.66 5.79
CA SER A 171 1.83 12.54 6.42
C SER A 171 2.27 13.12 7.76
N ASP A 172 3.14 12.40 8.48
CA ASP A 172 3.64 12.81 9.79
C ASP A 172 4.74 13.88 9.66
N GLU A 173 5.59 13.78 8.63
CA GLU A 173 6.50 14.88 8.26
C GLU A 173 5.73 16.11 7.78
N LEU A 174 4.61 15.94 7.05
CA LEU A 174 3.75 17.06 6.67
C LEU A 174 3.14 17.77 7.89
N ALA A 175 2.65 17.02 8.89
CA ALA A 175 2.16 17.57 10.14
C ALA A 175 3.28 18.29 10.93
N GLY A 176 4.48 17.71 10.99
CA GLY A 176 5.65 18.34 11.61
C GLY A 176 6.10 19.63 10.91
N LEU A 177 5.99 19.70 9.59
CA LEU A 177 6.27 20.90 8.79
C LEU A 177 5.20 21.98 8.94
N MET A 178 3.94 21.62 9.22
CA MET A 178 2.91 22.60 9.55
C MET A 178 3.18 23.27 10.92
N VAL A 179 3.69 22.50 11.89
CA VAL A 179 4.02 22.98 13.25
C VAL A 179 5.36 23.75 13.29
N SER A 180 6.33 23.39 12.45
CA SER A 180 7.64 24.08 12.39
C SER A 180 7.66 25.35 11.54
N ALA A 181 6.51 25.74 10.96
CA ALA A 181 6.35 26.92 10.12
C ALA A 181 5.43 27.99 10.75
N GLU A 182 5.14 27.85 12.05
CA GLU A 182 4.78 28.92 12.99
C GLU A 182 6.05 29.42 13.70
#